data_AF-A0A848B2H1-F1
#
_entry.id   AF-A0A848B2H1-F1
#
_cell.length_a   1.000
_cell.length_b   1.000
_cell.length_c   1.000
_cell.angle_alpha   90.00
_cell.angle_beta   90.00
_cell.angle_gamma   90.00
#
_symmetry.space_group_name_H-M   'P 1'
#
loop_
_entity.id
_entity.type
_entity.pdbx_description
1 polymer ?
#
loop_
_entity_poly.entity_id
_entity_poly.type
_entity_poly.pdbx_seq_one_letter_code
_entity_poly.pdbx_strand_id
1 'polypeptide(L)'
;MEQDGVPGEAVLTGVYRDEPIRRSPERLASCLPPQYGRMRKLALSYGIYQQAEALIFCKQGKFMEDFEDDFDYRGEFVRYFPTYQAMNDAQLRGYFSWRTRIRRGEINRTSLSFVFVYLYELLNGIGVKSPEEGFRTLKAFWLSYREIEPKIDRYVRLWLRDYVVYYNLDRSLLDELGDAEADRAVLVLLNSREHDAGEVFAALNSLSSYNLENSGFFRRHPEEVRRVVCRVFAELSAYYDRNRKNSLCRKFFGESQTGSYTMFSSAVFYDRLKRRDYVYEVNDIYKYRCRNGKWSCERFLCYKGKLQQTGLLLKTVDFLMRRKYGFNSALKVEKITRLYREIIDREIDKLREEERENARREVVIDVSRLEAIREAALETQEKLIVEEPEEAVPPPEAPPENSFGLNELECRFLRCLLNGESCGELLKSAGAMASVLVDSINEKLFDHFGDTAVAYDGETPEPLEDYVDELKGIVGK
;
A
#
# COMPACT_ATOMS: atom_id res chain seq x y z
N MET A 1 98.46 28.01 32.32
CA MET A 1 97.81 27.84 31.00
C MET A 1 97.25 26.43 30.99
N GLU A 2 95.91 26.34 30.90
CA GLU A 2 95.03 25.19 30.55
C GLU A 2 95.33 23.80 31.16
N GLN A 3 94.51 23.34 32.12
CA GLN A 3 93.40 22.34 31.98
C GLN A 3 93.87 20.92 31.62
N ASP A 4 93.45 19.78 32.19
CA ASP A 4 92.60 19.36 33.32
C ASP A 4 93.01 17.88 33.55
N GLY A 5 93.22 17.40 34.78
CA GLY A 5 92.28 16.48 35.45
C GLY A 5 92.47 14.97 35.16
N VAL A 6 93.13 14.25 36.08
CA VAL A 6 93.11 12.76 36.29
C VAL A 6 91.94 12.48 37.28
N PRO A 7 91.25 11.29 37.43
CA PRO A 7 91.75 9.89 37.34
C PRO A 7 90.76 8.78 36.89
N GLY A 8 91.26 7.53 36.81
CA GLY A 8 90.57 6.40 37.48
C GLY A 8 90.03 5.26 36.61
N GLU A 9 90.68 4.10 36.72
CA GLU A 9 90.15 2.79 36.34
C GLU A 9 88.79 2.49 36.98
N ALA A 10 87.85 1.98 36.19
CA ALA A 10 86.71 1.21 36.67
C ALA A 10 86.36 0.11 35.66
N VAL A 11 86.94 -1.08 35.87
CA VAL A 11 86.51 -2.31 35.20
C VAL A 11 85.15 -2.71 35.76
N LEU A 12 84.08 -2.42 35.02
CA LEU A 12 82.73 -2.90 35.34
C LEU A 12 82.61 -4.38 34.93
N THR A 13 82.82 -5.25 35.92
CA THR A 13 82.42 -6.66 35.89
C THR A 13 80.88 -6.77 35.97
N GLY A 14 80.22 -6.53 34.83
CA GLY A 14 78.80 -6.80 34.67
C GLY A 14 78.57 -8.29 34.43
N VAL A 15 78.16 -9.02 35.46
CA VAL A 15 77.68 -10.41 35.33
C VAL A 15 76.42 -10.40 34.44
N TYR A 16 76.52 -10.93 33.23
CA TYR A 16 75.38 -11.17 32.36
C TYR A 16 74.45 -12.20 33.02
N ARG A 17 73.22 -11.79 33.34
CA ARG A 17 72.13 -12.70 33.69
C ARG A 17 71.16 -12.72 32.53
N ASP A 18 70.80 -13.92 32.07
CA ASP A 18 69.71 -14.12 31.12
C ASP A 18 68.42 -13.55 31.71
N GLU A 19 68.03 -12.36 31.27
CA GLU A 19 66.67 -11.88 31.47
C GLU A 19 65.78 -12.53 30.40
N PRO A 20 64.67 -13.17 30.80
CA PRO A 20 63.73 -13.72 29.84
C PRO A 20 63.19 -12.58 28.97
N ILE A 21 63.27 -12.74 27.64
CA ILE A 21 62.67 -11.81 26.68
C ILE A 21 61.21 -11.60 27.09
N ARG A 22 60.89 -10.43 27.66
CA ARG A 22 59.52 -10.05 28.00
C ARG A 22 58.76 -9.91 26.70
N ARG A 23 58.02 -10.97 26.32
CA ARG A 23 57.07 -10.91 25.21
C ARG A 23 56.02 -9.86 25.57
N SER A 24 55.97 -8.77 24.83
CA SER A 24 54.94 -7.74 25.02
C SER A 24 53.55 -8.35 24.88
N PRO A 25 52.55 -7.95 25.70
CA PRO A 25 51.16 -8.43 25.58
C PRO A 25 50.59 -8.19 24.17
N GLU A 26 51.05 -7.14 23.50
CA GLU A 26 50.72 -6.78 22.12
C GLU A 26 51.14 -7.86 21.10
N ARG A 27 52.28 -8.54 21.31
CA ARG A 27 52.72 -9.67 20.47
C ARG A 27 51.95 -10.96 20.75
N LEU A 28 51.37 -11.11 21.94
CA LEU A 28 50.46 -12.21 22.28
C LEU A 28 49.07 -11.97 21.66
N ALA A 29 48.64 -10.72 21.53
CA ALA A 29 47.43 -10.33 20.79
C ALA A 29 47.62 -10.31 19.24
N SER A 30 48.87 -10.25 18.75
CA SER A 30 49.19 -10.17 17.32
C SER A 30 49.37 -11.52 16.61
N CYS A 31 48.92 -12.63 17.18
CA CYS A 31 48.88 -13.89 16.45
C CYS A 31 47.62 -13.91 15.59
N LEU A 32 47.72 -13.34 14.38
CA LEU A 32 46.69 -13.51 13.36
C LEU A 32 46.44 -15.02 13.16
N PRO A 33 45.22 -15.52 13.36
CA PRO A 33 44.92 -16.94 13.15
C PRO A 33 45.43 -17.43 11.79
N PRO A 34 46.08 -18.62 11.71
CA PRO A 34 46.73 -19.09 10.49
C PRO A 34 45.76 -19.21 9.30
N GLN A 35 44.46 -19.33 9.56
CA GLN A 35 43.37 -19.32 8.59
C GLN A 35 43.41 -18.05 7.72
N TYR A 36 43.67 -16.87 8.29
CA TYR A 36 43.75 -15.62 7.52
C TYR A 36 44.91 -15.63 6.52
N GLY A 37 46.08 -16.15 6.94
CA GLY A 37 47.21 -16.32 6.04
C GLY A 37 46.90 -17.26 4.88
N ARG A 38 46.22 -18.37 5.13
CA ARG A 38 45.77 -19.32 4.09
C ARG A 38 44.73 -18.70 3.17
N MET A 39 43.75 -18.00 3.73
CA MET A 39 42.72 -17.27 3.01
C MET A 39 43.32 -16.23 2.07
N ARG A 40 44.36 -15.49 2.48
CA ARG A 40 45.05 -14.53 1.59
C ARG A 40 45.79 -15.23 0.44
N LYS A 41 46.44 -16.37 0.72
CA LYS A 41 47.13 -17.16 -0.32
C LYS A 41 46.17 -17.67 -1.41
N LEU A 42 44.91 -17.97 -1.07
CA LEU A 42 43.90 -18.37 -2.07
C LEU A 42 43.66 -17.30 -3.14
N ALA A 43 43.81 -16.02 -2.83
CA ALA A 43 43.62 -14.98 -3.85
C ALA A 43 44.76 -14.95 -4.88
N LEU A 44 45.99 -15.23 -4.44
CA LEU A 44 47.17 -15.23 -5.31
C LEU A 44 47.09 -16.32 -6.40
N SER A 45 46.42 -17.44 -6.13
CA SER A 45 46.25 -18.52 -7.12
C SER A 45 45.25 -18.21 -8.23
N TYR A 46 44.39 -17.20 -8.08
CA TYR A 46 43.32 -16.88 -9.03
C TYR A 46 43.46 -15.50 -9.70
N GLY A 47 44.53 -14.75 -9.40
CA GLY A 47 44.73 -13.37 -9.88
C GLY A 47 44.88 -13.19 -11.40
N ILE A 48 44.96 -14.29 -12.17
CA ILE A 48 45.19 -14.26 -13.63
C ILE A 48 43.88 -14.17 -14.44
N TYR A 49 42.71 -14.35 -13.82
CA TYR A 49 41.42 -14.43 -14.54
C TYR A 49 40.65 -13.09 -14.61
N GLN A 50 40.05 -12.78 -15.77
CA GLN A 50 39.28 -11.54 -16.02
C GLN A 50 37.97 -11.40 -15.21
N GLN A 51 37.59 -12.38 -14.38
CA GLN A 51 36.48 -12.32 -13.41
C GLN A 51 36.94 -12.67 -11.98
N ALA A 52 38.23 -12.44 -11.69
CA ALA A 52 38.88 -12.96 -10.50
C ALA A 52 38.26 -12.46 -9.19
N GLU A 53 37.78 -11.22 -9.08
CA GLU A 53 37.44 -10.67 -7.76
C GLU A 53 36.23 -11.34 -7.09
N ALA A 54 35.11 -11.50 -7.80
CA ALA A 54 33.93 -12.19 -7.24
C ALA A 54 34.19 -13.69 -7.02
N LEU A 55 34.97 -14.33 -7.90
CA LEU A 55 35.40 -15.71 -7.72
C LEU A 55 36.30 -15.86 -6.48
N ILE A 56 37.30 -15.00 -6.32
CA ILE A 56 38.20 -14.96 -5.15
C ILE A 56 37.37 -14.74 -3.90
N PHE A 57 36.46 -13.76 -3.91
CA PHE A 57 35.53 -13.51 -2.81
C PHE A 57 34.80 -14.79 -2.40
N CYS A 58 34.18 -15.48 -3.35
CA CYS A 58 33.47 -16.74 -3.08
C CYS A 58 34.37 -17.84 -2.52
N LYS A 59 35.58 -17.98 -3.07
CA LYS A 59 36.54 -18.99 -2.60
C LYS A 59 37.03 -18.70 -1.18
N GLN A 60 37.32 -17.45 -0.88
CA GLN A 60 37.73 -17.01 0.45
C GLN A 60 36.58 -17.15 1.45
N GLY A 61 35.38 -16.71 1.09
CA GLY A 61 34.19 -16.80 1.94
C GLY A 61 33.80 -18.25 2.23
N LYS A 62 33.86 -19.14 1.23
CA LYS A 62 33.65 -20.58 1.44
C LYS A 62 34.74 -21.24 2.27
N PHE A 63 36.01 -20.84 2.10
CA PHE A 63 37.08 -21.34 2.97
C PHE A 63 36.88 -20.91 4.44
N MET A 64 36.37 -19.70 4.66
CA MET A 64 36.10 -19.15 5.98
C MET A 64 34.64 -19.35 6.42
N GLU A 65 33.90 -20.27 5.82
CA GLU A 65 32.45 -20.38 6.01
C GLU A 65 32.09 -20.60 7.47
N ASP A 66 32.72 -21.56 8.13
CA ASP A 66 32.46 -21.93 9.54
C ASP A 66 33.44 -21.28 10.53
N PHE A 67 34.32 -20.40 10.03
CA PHE A 67 35.32 -19.76 10.89
C PHE A 67 34.67 -18.71 11.79
N GLU A 68 34.90 -18.82 13.09
CA GLU A 68 34.51 -17.82 14.08
C GLU A 68 35.74 -17.08 14.60
N ASP A 69 35.56 -15.81 14.96
CA ASP A 69 36.59 -15.01 15.61
C ASP A 69 35.98 -14.21 16.77
N ASP A 70 36.83 -13.78 17.69
CA ASP A 70 36.50 -12.90 18.80
C ASP A 70 37.61 -11.86 18.98
N PHE A 71 37.39 -10.70 18.37
CA PHE A 71 38.29 -9.56 18.34
C PHE A 71 37.52 -8.27 18.54
N ASP A 72 37.90 -7.49 19.57
CA ASP A 72 37.35 -6.16 19.83
C ASP A 72 37.92 -5.14 18.83
N TYR A 73 37.23 -5.00 17.70
CA TYR A 73 37.57 -4.03 16.67
C TYR A 73 36.77 -2.73 16.82
N ARG A 74 37.48 -1.62 17.00
CA ARG A 74 36.90 -0.27 17.18
C ARG A 74 37.17 0.69 16.01
N GLY A 75 37.69 0.19 14.90
CA GLY A 75 37.97 1.00 13.72
C GLY A 75 36.79 1.09 12.75
N GLU A 76 37.01 1.79 11.64
CA GLU A 76 36.07 1.83 10.52
C GLU A 76 36.67 1.22 9.25
N PHE A 77 35.78 0.69 8.40
CA PHE A 77 36.11 0.25 7.06
C PHE A 77 35.07 0.78 6.07
N VAL A 78 35.53 1.60 5.13
CA VAL A 78 34.68 2.19 4.09
C VAL A 78 35.29 1.90 2.73
N ARG A 79 34.52 1.19 1.89
CA ARG A 79 34.89 0.90 0.51
C ARG A 79 33.64 0.63 -0.32
N TYR A 80 33.67 1.10 -1.57
CA TYR A 80 32.69 0.74 -2.58
C TYR A 80 33.00 -0.67 -3.11
N PHE A 81 32.00 -1.55 -3.20
CA PHE A 81 32.18 -2.99 -3.45
C PHE A 81 33.21 -3.65 -2.52
N PRO A 82 32.93 -3.70 -1.20
CA PRO A 82 33.87 -4.27 -0.25
C PRO A 82 34.04 -5.78 -0.44
N THR A 83 35.29 -6.25 -0.33
CA THR A 83 35.69 -7.66 -0.37
C THR A 83 36.68 -7.95 0.75
N TYR A 84 36.93 -9.22 1.06
CA TYR A 84 37.94 -9.55 2.08
C TYR A 84 39.36 -9.10 1.70
N GLN A 85 39.69 -9.12 0.39
CA GLN A 85 40.99 -8.67 -0.10
C GLN A 85 41.28 -7.20 0.23
N ALA A 86 40.22 -6.39 0.31
CA ALA A 86 40.33 -4.98 0.60
C ALA A 86 40.67 -4.67 2.06
N MET A 87 40.52 -5.63 2.96
CA MET A 87 40.66 -5.44 4.39
C MET A 87 42.09 -5.74 4.85
N ASN A 88 42.61 -4.90 5.74
CA ASN A 88 43.81 -5.24 6.52
C ASN A 88 43.49 -6.31 7.57
N ASP A 89 44.52 -6.80 8.26
CA ASP A 89 44.36 -7.93 9.20
C ASP A 89 43.43 -7.59 10.38
N ALA A 90 43.52 -6.37 10.94
CA ALA A 90 42.63 -5.93 12.02
C ALA A 90 41.17 -5.80 11.55
N GLN A 91 40.95 -5.30 10.33
CA GLN A 91 39.63 -5.21 9.70
C GLN A 91 39.03 -6.59 9.41
N LEU A 92 39.85 -7.55 8.94
CA LEU A 92 39.39 -8.93 8.77
C LEU A 92 38.95 -9.53 10.11
N ARG A 93 39.79 -9.44 11.13
CA ARG A 93 39.42 -9.92 12.48
C ARG A 93 38.15 -9.25 12.98
N GLY A 94 38.02 -7.94 12.79
CA GLY A 94 36.81 -7.18 13.13
C GLY A 94 35.56 -7.67 12.39
N TYR A 95 35.66 -7.88 11.07
CA TYR A 95 34.57 -8.39 10.26
C TYR A 95 34.12 -9.79 10.70
N PHE A 96 35.06 -10.74 10.85
CA PHE A 96 34.73 -12.12 11.22
C PHE A 96 34.18 -12.21 12.65
N SER A 97 34.63 -11.36 13.57
CA SER A 97 34.07 -11.27 14.93
C SER A 97 32.66 -10.67 14.93
N TRP A 98 32.42 -9.62 14.14
CA TRP A 98 31.07 -9.08 13.94
C TRP A 98 30.14 -10.10 13.28
N ARG A 99 30.59 -10.78 12.22
CA ARG A 99 29.84 -11.84 11.54
C ARG A 99 29.46 -12.97 12.48
N THR A 100 30.38 -13.39 13.36
CA THR A 100 30.13 -14.41 14.38
C THR A 100 28.96 -14.01 15.29
N ARG A 101 28.99 -12.77 15.80
CA ARG A 101 27.90 -12.20 16.62
C ARG A 101 26.57 -12.14 15.86
N ILE A 102 26.57 -11.64 14.61
CA ILE A 102 25.36 -11.60 13.78
C ILE A 102 24.75 -12.99 13.57
N ARG A 103 25.58 -14.01 13.30
CA ARG A 103 25.11 -15.39 13.11
C ARG A 103 24.58 -16.04 14.39
N ARG A 104 24.97 -15.53 15.56
CA ARG A 104 24.42 -15.90 16.88
C ARG A 104 23.17 -15.10 17.26
N GLY A 105 22.71 -14.19 16.40
CA GLY A 105 21.52 -13.36 16.62
C GLY A 105 21.79 -12.03 17.32
N GLU A 106 23.05 -11.67 17.58
CA GLU A 106 23.41 -10.40 18.22
C GLU A 106 23.53 -9.29 17.17
N ILE A 107 22.50 -8.45 17.06
CA ILE A 107 22.47 -7.34 16.12
C ILE A 107 23.24 -6.16 16.70
N ASN A 108 24.42 -5.91 16.13
CA ASN A 108 25.29 -4.81 16.53
C ASN A 108 25.63 -3.91 15.34
N ARG A 109 25.65 -2.59 15.56
CA ARG A 109 26.06 -1.61 14.55
C ARG A 109 27.53 -1.82 14.17
N THR A 110 27.84 -1.67 12.89
CA THR A 110 29.19 -1.73 12.34
C THR A 110 29.35 -0.79 11.14
N SER A 111 30.51 -0.82 10.47
CA SER A 111 30.71 -0.11 9.20
C SER A 111 29.80 -0.68 8.10
N LEU A 112 29.15 0.20 7.33
CA LEU A 112 28.27 -0.19 6.23
C LEU A 112 28.94 -1.16 5.24
N SER A 113 30.24 -1.03 5.01
CA SER A 113 30.96 -1.97 4.14
C SER A 113 31.00 -3.40 4.69
N PHE A 114 31.08 -3.62 6.00
CA PHE A 114 30.97 -4.97 6.59
C PHE A 114 29.59 -5.58 6.37
N VAL A 115 28.54 -4.75 6.49
CA VAL A 115 27.16 -5.16 6.19
C VAL A 115 27.06 -5.66 4.74
N PHE A 116 27.61 -4.91 3.77
CA PHE A 116 27.63 -5.35 2.37
C PHE A 116 28.44 -6.62 2.15
N VAL A 117 29.58 -6.81 2.82
CA VAL A 117 30.33 -8.08 2.73
C VAL A 117 29.46 -9.25 3.19
N TYR A 118 28.74 -9.12 4.31
CA TYR A 118 27.85 -10.17 4.79
C TYR A 118 26.65 -10.40 3.87
N LEU A 119 26.06 -9.35 3.31
CA LEU A 119 25.03 -9.49 2.28
C LEU A 119 25.57 -10.27 1.07
N TYR A 120 26.78 -9.95 0.58
CA TYR A 120 27.41 -10.68 -0.51
C TYR A 120 27.69 -12.14 -0.15
N GLU A 121 28.08 -12.45 1.08
CA GLU A 121 28.19 -13.84 1.54
C GLU A 121 26.88 -14.60 1.30
N LEU A 122 25.76 -14.06 1.78
CA LEU A 122 24.43 -14.68 1.66
C LEU A 122 24.00 -14.83 0.19
N LEU A 123 24.23 -13.80 -0.65
CA LEU A 123 23.93 -13.88 -2.10
C LEU A 123 24.68 -15.01 -2.79
N ASN A 124 25.95 -15.22 -2.42
CA ASN A 124 26.79 -16.29 -2.97
C ASN A 124 26.61 -17.65 -2.25
N GLY A 125 25.62 -17.75 -1.34
CA GLY A 125 25.30 -18.97 -0.62
C GLY A 125 26.37 -19.40 0.38
N ILE A 126 27.09 -18.45 0.99
CA ILE A 126 28.08 -18.70 2.05
C ILE A 126 27.39 -18.62 3.42
N GLY A 127 27.61 -19.62 4.26
CA GLY A 127 27.02 -19.75 5.60
C GLY A 127 25.60 -20.31 5.60
N VAL A 128 25.12 -20.88 4.49
CA VAL A 128 23.75 -21.38 4.32
C VAL A 128 23.75 -22.74 3.62
N LYS A 129 22.84 -23.64 4.02
CA LYS A 129 22.80 -25.03 3.54
C LYS A 129 21.99 -25.19 2.26
N SER A 130 20.96 -24.37 2.08
CA SER A 130 20.12 -24.36 0.88
C SER A 130 19.79 -22.94 0.42
N PRO A 131 19.41 -22.75 -0.85
CA PRO A 131 18.93 -21.46 -1.33
C PRO A 131 17.70 -20.93 -0.58
N GLU A 132 16.77 -21.80 -0.15
CA GLU A 132 15.60 -21.41 0.64
C GLU A 132 16.01 -20.86 2.02
N GLU A 133 16.98 -21.49 2.66
CA GLU A 133 17.58 -20.97 3.89
C GLU A 133 18.29 -19.65 3.63
N GLY A 134 19.04 -19.55 2.53
CA GLY A 134 19.71 -18.32 2.14
C GLY A 134 18.77 -17.14 1.94
N PHE A 135 17.64 -17.35 1.25
CA PHE A 135 16.60 -16.34 1.08
C PHE A 135 16.01 -15.91 2.43
N ARG A 136 15.63 -16.87 3.29
CA ARG A 136 15.07 -16.58 4.62
C ARG A 136 16.05 -15.81 5.50
N THR A 137 17.32 -16.20 5.52
CA THR A 137 18.37 -15.53 6.30
C THR A 137 18.65 -14.13 5.77
N LEU A 138 18.71 -13.94 4.44
CA LEU A 138 18.88 -12.63 3.83
C LEU A 138 17.71 -11.69 4.16
N LYS A 139 16.48 -12.19 4.04
CA LYS A 139 15.26 -11.42 4.38
C LYS A 139 15.21 -11.08 5.86
N ALA A 140 15.47 -12.04 6.74
CA ALA A 140 15.48 -11.83 8.19
C ALA A 140 16.53 -10.78 8.60
N PHE A 141 17.76 -10.89 8.08
CA PHE A 141 18.81 -9.91 8.34
C PHE A 141 18.44 -8.51 7.83
N TRP A 142 17.84 -8.41 6.64
CA TRP A 142 17.37 -7.14 6.12
C TRP A 142 16.32 -6.49 7.03
N LEU A 143 15.30 -7.24 7.42
CA LEU A 143 14.24 -6.74 8.30
C LEU A 143 14.77 -6.29 9.66
N SER A 144 15.78 -6.98 10.19
CA SER A 144 16.35 -6.67 11.50
C SER A 144 17.38 -5.52 11.47
N TYR A 145 18.06 -5.31 10.34
CA TYR A 145 19.16 -4.34 10.24
C TYR A 145 18.75 -3.02 9.55
N ARG A 146 17.60 -2.98 8.86
CA ARG A 146 17.14 -1.78 8.12
C ARG A 146 16.89 -0.54 8.98
N GLU A 147 16.58 -0.71 10.27
CA GLU A 147 16.43 0.43 11.20
C GLU A 147 17.78 1.07 11.52
N ILE A 148 18.84 0.26 11.59
CA ILE A 148 20.22 0.72 11.87
C ILE A 148 20.81 1.36 10.62
N GLU A 149 20.59 0.76 9.46
CA GLU A 149 21.18 1.22 8.20
C GLU A 149 20.17 1.17 7.04
N PRO A 150 19.31 2.20 6.91
CA PRO A 150 18.26 2.24 5.89
C PRO A 150 18.77 2.21 4.45
N LYS A 151 20.05 2.54 4.22
CA LYS A 151 20.66 2.57 2.87
C LYS A 151 20.66 1.18 2.19
N ILE A 152 20.53 0.09 2.95
CA ILE A 152 20.50 -1.26 2.39
C ILE A 152 19.16 -1.58 1.69
N ASP A 153 18.06 -0.89 2.05
CA ASP A 153 16.69 -1.23 1.58
C ASP A 153 16.59 -1.30 0.06
N ARG A 154 17.16 -0.31 -0.64
CA ARG A 154 17.11 -0.26 -2.10
C ARG A 154 17.84 -1.42 -2.77
N TYR A 155 18.88 -1.97 -2.13
CA TYR A 155 19.69 -3.04 -2.68
C TYR A 155 19.08 -4.41 -2.36
N VAL A 156 18.77 -4.64 -1.08
CA VAL A 156 18.32 -5.97 -0.64
C VAL A 156 16.95 -6.32 -1.22
N ARG A 157 16.05 -5.35 -1.42
CA ARG A 157 14.78 -5.59 -2.14
C ARG A 157 15.02 -6.12 -3.55
N LEU A 158 15.92 -5.50 -4.31
CA LEU A 158 16.28 -5.96 -5.66
C LEU A 158 16.96 -7.33 -5.62
N TRP A 159 17.87 -7.54 -4.67
CA TRP A 159 18.60 -8.79 -4.56
C TRP A 159 17.73 -9.96 -4.09
N LEU A 160 16.73 -9.76 -3.22
CA LEU A 160 15.78 -10.80 -2.84
C LEU A 160 15.01 -11.32 -4.06
N ARG A 161 14.58 -10.40 -4.94
CA ARG A 161 13.95 -10.76 -6.21
C ARG A 161 14.90 -11.53 -7.12
N ASP A 162 16.11 -11.03 -7.31
CA ASP A 162 17.13 -11.72 -8.12
C ASP A 162 17.48 -13.09 -7.54
N TYR A 163 17.46 -13.23 -6.21
CA TYR A 163 17.72 -14.48 -5.50
C TYR A 163 16.68 -15.56 -5.85
N VAL A 164 15.40 -15.21 -5.78
CA VAL A 164 14.30 -16.11 -6.15
C VAL A 164 14.46 -16.58 -7.59
N VAL A 165 14.72 -15.65 -8.51
CA VAL A 165 14.85 -15.95 -9.95
C VAL A 165 16.08 -16.80 -10.26
N TYR A 166 17.24 -16.43 -9.72
CA TYR A 166 18.52 -17.08 -10.04
C TYR A 166 18.60 -18.50 -9.50
N TYR A 167 18.15 -18.70 -8.24
CA TYR A 167 18.15 -19.99 -7.56
C TYR A 167 16.90 -20.84 -7.82
N ASN A 168 15.94 -20.33 -8.60
CA ASN A 168 14.69 -21.03 -8.93
C ASN A 168 13.85 -21.39 -7.70
N LEU A 169 13.63 -20.40 -6.83
CA LEU A 169 12.74 -20.57 -5.68
C LEU A 169 11.27 -20.41 -6.07
N ASP A 170 10.36 -20.67 -5.14
CA ASP A 170 8.92 -20.49 -5.36
C ASP A 170 8.59 -19.01 -5.67
N ARG A 171 7.73 -18.81 -6.67
CA ARG A 171 7.27 -17.48 -7.08
C ARG A 171 6.44 -16.77 -6.02
N SER A 172 5.81 -17.49 -5.09
CA SER A 172 5.06 -16.89 -3.98
C SER A 172 5.94 -15.99 -3.11
N LEU A 173 7.25 -16.26 -3.06
CA LEU A 173 8.20 -15.42 -2.32
C LEU A 173 8.34 -14.01 -2.92
N LEU A 174 7.97 -13.82 -4.19
CA LEU A 174 7.93 -12.51 -4.84
C LEU A 174 6.70 -11.69 -4.45
N ASP A 175 5.57 -12.36 -4.14
CA ASP A 175 4.36 -11.68 -3.68
C ASP A 175 4.61 -10.97 -2.34
N GLU A 176 5.42 -11.58 -1.47
CA GLU A 176 5.83 -11.02 -0.18
C GLU A 176 6.69 -9.74 -0.31
N LEU A 177 7.22 -9.43 -1.49
CA LEU A 177 8.07 -8.25 -1.73
C LEU A 177 7.27 -7.01 -2.19
N GLY A 178 5.98 -7.15 -2.48
CA GLY A 178 5.05 -6.05 -2.77
C GLY A 178 4.98 -5.57 -4.23
N ASP A 179 5.78 -6.16 -5.13
CA ASP A 179 5.77 -5.78 -6.57
C ASP A 179 4.58 -6.38 -7.35
N ALA A 180 3.82 -7.29 -6.74
CA ALA A 180 2.85 -8.14 -7.43
C ALA A 180 1.47 -7.50 -7.64
N GLU A 181 1.08 -6.49 -6.84
CA GLU A 181 -0.28 -5.92 -6.91
C GLU A 181 -0.57 -5.21 -8.24
N ALA A 182 0.37 -4.38 -8.70
CA ALA A 182 0.22 -3.67 -9.97
C ALA A 182 0.21 -4.65 -11.16
N ASP A 183 1.08 -5.67 -11.14
CA ASP A 183 1.14 -6.68 -12.20
C ASP A 183 -0.14 -7.53 -12.22
N ARG A 184 -0.68 -7.91 -11.04
CA ARG A 184 -1.98 -8.59 -10.91
C ARG A 184 -3.11 -7.75 -11.50
N ALA A 185 -3.18 -6.46 -11.18
CA ALA A 185 -4.18 -5.57 -11.74
C ALA A 185 -4.07 -5.49 -13.28
N VAL A 186 -2.85 -5.40 -13.83
CA VAL A 186 -2.65 -5.42 -15.29
C VAL A 186 -3.10 -6.73 -15.91
N LEU A 187 -2.82 -7.88 -15.30
CA LEU A 187 -3.26 -9.19 -15.78
C LEU A 187 -4.78 -9.29 -15.86
N VAL A 188 -5.49 -8.88 -14.80
CA VAL A 188 -6.96 -8.86 -14.76
C VAL A 188 -7.51 -8.02 -15.92
N LEU A 189 -6.90 -6.87 -16.22
CA LEU A 189 -7.37 -5.98 -17.29
C LEU A 189 -7.05 -6.48 -18.69
N LEU A 190 -5.90 -7.15 -18.87
CA LEU A 190 -5.56 -7.80 -20.14
C LEU A 190 -6.53 -8.96 -20.44
N ASN A 191 -6.94 -9.69 -19.41
CA ASN A 191 -7.87 -10.83 -19.51
C ASN A 191 -9.27 -10.46 -19.02
N SER A 192 -9.70 -9.21 -19.20
CA SER A 192 -10.95 -8.68 -18.61
C SER A 192 -12.24 -9.43 -18.98
N ARG A 193 -12.21 -10.27 -20.02
CA ARG A 193 -13.34 -11.14 -20.43
C ARG A 193 -13.45 -12.43 -19.60
N GLU A 194 -12.38 -12.81 -18.92
CA GLU A 194 -12.26 -14.03 -18.12
C GLU A 194 -12.46 -13.76 -16.62
N HIS A 195 -12.54 -12.49 -16.23
CA HIS A 195 -12.66 -12.04 -14.84
C HIS A 195 -14.03 -11.46 -14.53
N ASP A 196 -14.39 -11.47 -13.24
CA ASP A 196 -15.62 -10.87 -12.76
C ASP A 196 -15.60 -9.33 -12.87
N ALA A 197 -16.78 -8.72 -13.02
CA ALA A 197 -16.90 -7.27 -13.12
C ALA A 197 -16.35 -6.54 -11.89
N GLY A 198 -16.46 -7.13 -10.69
CA GLY A 198 -15.87 -6.57 -9.46
C GLY A 198 -14.34 -6.57 -9.49
N GLU A 199 -13.72 -7.65 -9.97
CA GLU A 199 -12.26 -7.76 -10.11
C GLU A 199 -11.73 -6.74 -11.13
N VAL A 200 -12.40 -6.62 -12.29
CA VAL A 200 -12.06 -5.65 -13.33
C VAL A 200 -12.17 -4.22 -12.79
N PHE A 201 -13.23 -3.91 -12.03
CA PHE A 201 -13.37 -2.60 -11.39
C PHE A 201 -12.24 -2.32 -10.41
N ALA A 202 -11.93 -3.26 -9.52
CA ALA A 202 -10.88 -3.10 -8.52
C ALA A 202 -9.50 -2.88 -9.19
N ALA A 203 -9.21 -3.62 -10.26
CA ALA A 203 -7.99 -3.44 -11.05
C ALA A 203 -7.93 -2.08 -11.76
N LEU A 204 -9.05 -1.60 -12.32
CA LEU A 204 -9.12 -0.25 -12.91
C LEU A 204 -8.90 0.84 -11.86
N ASN A 205 -9.53 0.70 -10.69
CA ASN A 205 -9.45 1.69 -9.63
C ASN A 205 -8.03 1.77 -9.02
N SER A 206 -7.35 0.63 -8.84
CA SER A 206 -5.99 0.57 -8.28
C SER A 206 -4.93 1.17 -9.21
N LEU A 207 -5.09 1.02 -10.53
CA LEU A 207 -4.19 1.60 -11.54
C LEU A 207 -4.57 3.04 -11.94
N SER A 208 -5.67 3.57 -11.39
CA SER A 208 -6.16 4.90 -11.72
C SER A 208 -5.50 5.99 -10.87
N SER A 209 -5.21 7.15 -11.47
CA SER A 209 -4.83 8.35 -10.72
C SER A 209 -6.01 9.02 -9.99
N TYR A 210 -7.23 8.54 -10.21
CA TYR A 210 -8.46 9.01 -9.58
C TYR A 210 -9.18 7.82 -8.93
N ASN A 211 -9.27 7.82 -7.59
CA ASN A 211 -9.91 6.75 -6.85
C ASN A 211 -11.43 6.99 -6.79
N LEU A 212 -12.19 6.15 -7.50
CA LEU A 212 -13.65 6.19 -7.54
C LEU A 212 -14.30 5.83 -6.21
N GLU A 213 -13.71 4.95 -5.42
CA GLU A 213 -14.28 4.52 -4.13
C GLU A 213 -14.34 5.66 -3.11
N ASN A 214 -13.48 6.67 -3.30
CA ASN A 214 -13.50 7.91 -2.50
C ASN A 214 -14.59 8.89 -2.96
N SER A 215 -15.25 8.67 -4.11
CA SER A 215 -16.34 9.51 -4.60
C SER A 215 -17.56 9.38 -3.69
N GLY A 216 -18.11 10.51 -3.24
CA GLY A 216 -19.38 10.52 -2.51
C GLY A 216 -20.55 9.92 -3.32
N PHE A 217 -20.50 10.02 -4.65
CA PHE A 217 -21.50 9.40 -5.51
C PHE A 217 -21.36 7.87 -5.53
N PHE A 218 -20.12 7.36 -5.60
CA PHE A 218 -19.85 5.93 -5.54
C PHE A 218 -20.35 5.30 -4.23
N ARG A 219 -20.20 5.99 -3.09
CA ARG A 219 -20.69 5.47 -1.80
C ARG A 219 -22.21 5.30 -1.75
N ARG A 220 -22.97 6.12 -2.49
CA ARG A 220 -24.44 6.00 -2.58
C ARG A 220 -24.89 4.99 -3.63
N HIS A 221 -24.12 4.85 -4.72
CA HIS A 221 -24.46 3.99 -5.87
C HIS A 221 -23.28 3.10 -6.29
N PRO A 222 -22.78 2.21 -5.42
CA PRO A 222 -21.56 1.45 -5.69
C PRO A 222 -21.74 0.45 -6.83
N GLU A 223 -22.88 -0.23 -6.87
CA GLU A 223 -23.14 -1.29 -7.86
C GLU A 223 -23.39 -0.72 -9.26
N GLU A 224 -24.12 0.39 -9.35
CA GLU A 224 -24.41 1.11 -10.58
C GLU A 224 -23.12 1.65 -11.21
N VAL A 225 -22.26 2.27 -10.40
CA VAL A 225 -20.97 2.79 -10.87
C VAL A 225 -20.06 1.65 -11.31
N ARG A 226 -19.95 0.56 -10.54
CA ARG A 226 -19.17 -0.63 -10.93
C ARG A 226 -19.62 -1.18 -12.28
N ARG A 227 -20.93 -1.36 -12.46
CA ARG A 227 -21.52 -1.85 -13.72
C ARG A 227 -21.18 -0.96 -14.90
N VAL A 228 -21.38 0.36 -14.77
CA VAL A 228 -21.09 1.30 -15.87
C VAL A 228 -19.61 1.31 -16.21
N VAL A 229 -18.72 1.36 -15.22
CA VAL A 229 -17.26 1.35 -15.45
C VAL A 229 -16.83 0.10 -16.22
N CYS A 230 -17.28 -1.07 -15.80
CA CYS A 230 -16.90 -2.33 -16.44
C CYS A 230 -17.50 -2.47 -17.86
N ARG A 231 -18.76 -2.06 -18.07
CA ARG A 231 -19.38 -2.04 -19.41
C ARG A 231 -18.68 -1.07 -20.35
N VAL A 232 -18.36 0.14 -19.88
CA VAL A 232 -17.60 1.13 -20.65
C VAL A 232 -16.22 0.59 -21.02
N PHE A 233 -15.52 -0.04 -20.07
CA PHE A 233 -14.21 -0.62 -20.34
C PHE A 233 -14.29 -1.77 -21.36
N ALA A 234 -15.27 -2.66 -21.25
CA ALA A 234 -15.49 -3.76 -22.17
C ALA A 234 -15.80 -3.25 -23.60
N GLU A 235 -16.70 -2.27 -23.74
CA GLU A 235 -17.07 -1.69 -25.03
C GLU A 235 -15.90 -0.94 -25.68
N LEU A 236 -15.15 -0.16 -24.88
CA LEU A 236 -13.93 0.47 -25.35
C LEU A 236 -12.88 -0.55 -25.79
N SER A 237 -12.70 -1.63 -25.03
CA SER A 237 -11.76 -2.70 -25.39
C SER A 237 -12.15 -3.33 -26.72
N ALA A 238 -13.42 -3.70 -26.88
CA ALA A 238 -13.94 -4.28 -28.11
C ALA A 238 -13.86 -3.33 -29.31
N TYR A 239 -14.01 -2.01 -29.10
CA TYR A 239 -13.82 -1.00 -30.14
C TYR A 239 -12.35 -0.94 -30.61
N TYR A 240 -11.40 -0.93 -29.67
CA TYR A 240 -9.97 -0.87 -30.01
C TYR A 240 -9.50 -2.14 -30.72
N ASP A 241 -9.97 -3.30 -30.30
CA ASP A 241 -9.64 -4.59 -30.94
C ASP A 241 -10.12 -4.64 -32.40
N ARG A 242 -11.29 -4.05 -32.70
CA ARG A 242 -11.87 -4.05 -34.06
C ARG A 242 -11.29 -2.96 -34.98
N ASN A 243 -11.04 -1.76 -34.43
CA ASN A 243 -10.85 -0.56 -35.24
C ASN A 243 -9.44 0.03 -35.16
N ARG A 244 -8.55 -0.51 -34.31
CA ARG A 244 -7.21 0.06 -34.08
C ARG A 244 -6.14 -1.03 -34.10
N LYS A 245 -4.91 -0.63 -34.44
CA LYS A 245 -3.73 -1.50 -34.40
C LYS A 245 -3.22 -1.80 -32.99
N ASN A 246 -3.63 -1.01 -31.99
CA ASN A 246 -3.17 -1.11 -30.60
C ASN A 246 -4.37 -1.40 -29.69
N SER A 247 -4.20 -2.29 -28.71
CA SER A 247 -5.22 -2.59 -27.71
C SER A 247 -5.45 -1.40 -26.75
N LEU A 248 -6.62 -1.38 -26.11
CA LEU A 248 -6.94 -0.39 -25.08
C LEU A 248 -5.92 -0.43 -23.94
N CYS A 249 -5.55 -1.63 -23.49
CA CYS A 249 -4.56 -1.82 -22.44
C CYS A 249 -3.19 -1.24 -22.82
N ARG A 250 -2.79 -1.33 -24.09
CA ARG A 250 -1.54 -0.70 -24.55
C ARG A 250 -1.59 0.83 -24.45
N LYS A 251 -2.76 1.41 -24.71
CA LYS A 251 -2.97 2.86 -24.63
C LYS A 251 -3.03 3.37 -23.19
N PHE A 252 -3.75 2.67 -22.31
CA PHE A 252 -4.06 3.12 -20.95
C PHE A 252 -3.03 2.71 -19.90
N PHE A 253 -2.35 1.57 -20.09
CA PHE A 253 -1.45 1.05 -19.07
C PHE A 253 -0.01 1.09 -19.56
N GLY A 254 0.31 0.57 -20.74
CA GLY A 254 1.72 0.35 -21.03
C GLY A 254 1.99 -0.50 -22.24
N GLU A 255 3.14 -1.14 -22.28
CA GLU A 255 3.41 -2.25 -23.19
C GLU A 255 4.42 -3.18 -22.52
N SER A 256 4.48 -4.44 -22.98
CA SER A 256 5.55 -5.33 -22.59
C SER A 256 6.87 -4.82 -23.18
N GLN A 257 7.85 -4.59 -22.32
CA GLN A 257 9.19 -4.23 -22.74
C GLN A 257 10.18 -5.29 -22.27
N THR A 258 11.10 -5.64 -23.17
CA THR A 258 12.24 -6.50 -22.85
C THR A 258 13.49 -5.64 -22.73
N GLY A 259 14.07 -5.60 -21.54
CA GLY A 259 15.33 -4.90 -21.26
C GLY A 259 16.46 -5.88 -20.95
N SER A 260 17.70 -5.48 -21.26
CA SER A 260 18.88 -6.16 -20.71
C SER A 260 18.84 -6.10 -19.18
N TYR A 261 19.15 -7.21 -18.51
CA TYR A 261 19.10 -7.31 -17.06
C TYR A 261 20.40 -7.90 -16.53
N THR A 262 20.86 -7.41 -15.39
CA THR A 262 22.04 -7.95 -14.70
C THR A 262 21.62 -8.47 -13.34
N MET A 263 21.70 -9.80 -13.16
CA MET A 263 21.39 -10.43 -11.88
C MET A 263 22.34 -9.95 -10.79
N PHE A 264 21.81 -9.65 -9.61
CA PHE A 264 22.53 -9.11 -8.46
C PHE A 264 23.32 -7.85 -8.81
N SER A 265 22.69 -6.95 -9.57
CA SER A 265 23.32 -5.69 -9.95
C SER A 265 23.81 -4.94 -8.70
N SER A 266 24.98 -4.31 -8.80
CA SER A 266 25.66 -3.66 -7.68
C SER A 266 26.06 -4.58 -6.51
N ALA A 267 26.19 -5.90 -6.72
CA ALA A 267 26.77 -6.81 -5.74
C ALA A 267 28.11 -7.42 -6.20
N VAL A 268 28.94 -7.84 -5.24
CA VAL A 268 30.05 -8.76 -5.51
C VAL A 268 29.48 -10.17 -5.56
N PHE A 269 29.12 -10.61 -6.76
CA PHE A 269 28.46 -11.89 -6.99
C PHE A 269 29.17 -12.70 -8.08
N TYR A 270 29.34 -14.00 -7.83
CA TYR A 270 29.92 -14.92 -8.80
C TYR A 270 28.86 -15.88 -9.35
N ASP A 271 28.63 -15.83 -10.65
CA ASP A 271 27.73 -16.74 -11.33
C ASP A 271 28.33 -18.16 -11.38
N ARG A 272 27.91 -19.00 -10.42
CA ARG A 272 28.31 -20.41 -10.32
C ARG A 272 27.53 -21.30 -11.27
N LEU A 273 26.26 -20.98 -11.51
CA LEU A 273 25.35 -21.79 -12.32
C LEU A 273 25.64 -21.66 -13.82
N LYS A 274 26.16 -20.50 -14.27
CA LYS A 274 26.53 -20.22 -15.66
C LYS A 274 25.45 -20.66 -16.65
N ARG A 275 24.20 -20.33 -16.33
CA ARG A 275 23.03 -20.72 -17.14
C ARG A 275 23.20 -20.18 -18.55
N ARG A 276 22.97 -21.02 -19.56
CA ARG A 276 23.02 -20.61 -20.97
C ARG A 276 21.65 -20.20 -21.47
N ASP A 277 20.68 -21.09 -21.31
CA ASP A 277 19.29 -20.88 -21.72
C ASP A 277 18.37 -21.23 -20.56
N TYR A 278 17.59 -20.25 -20.12
CA TYR A 278 16.72 -20.38 -18.97
C TYR A 278 15.57 -19.38 -19.04
N VAL A 279 14.39 -19.76 -18.56
CA VAL A 279 13.24 -18.87 -18.41
C VAL A 279 12.69 -19.06 -17.02
N TYR A 280 12.47 -17.95 -16.31
CA TYR A 280 11.75 -17.93 -15.04
C TYR A 280 10.53 -17.04 -15.22
N GLU A 281 9.35 -17.64 -15.12
CA GLU A 281 8.07 -16.95 -15.32
C GLU A 281 7.52 -16.56 -13.95
N VAL A 282 7.45 -15.25 -13.68
CA VAL A 282 6.78 -14.73 -12.49
C VAL A 282 5.27 -14.84 -12.70
N ASN A 283 4.82 -14.33 -13.85
CA ASN A 283 3.47 -14.43 -14.38
C ASN A 283 3.48 -14.20 -15.91
N ASP A 284 2.33 -14.18 -16.55
CA ASP A 284 2.22 -14.12 -18.02
C ASP A 284 2.83 -12.85 -18.65
N ILE A 285 2.90 -11.76 -17.88
CA ILE A 285 3.40 -10.44 -18.32
C ILE A 285 4.76 -10.08 -17.76
N TYR A 286 5.33 -10.93 -16.90
CA TYR A 286 6.58 -10.70 -16.22
C TYR A 286 7.42 -11.98 -16.16
N LYS A 287 8.51 -12.00 -16.94
CA LYS A 287 9.43 -13.13 -16.99
C LYS A 287 10.88 -12.70 -17.18
N TYR A 288 11.76 -13.49 -16.59
CA TYR A 288 13.19 -13.40 -16.80
C TYR A 288 13.64 -14.43 -17.80
N ARG A 289 14.50 -14.03 -18.72
CA ARG A 289 15.04 -14.90 -19.77
C ARG A 289 16.55 -14.79 -19.79
N CYS A 290 17.23 -15.92 -19.73
CA CYS A 290 18.65 -16.03 -20.02
C CYS A 290 18.79 -16.66 -21.40
N ARG A 291 19.53 -16.01 -22.30
CA ARG A 291 19.92 -16.55 -23.61
C ARG A 291 21.40 -16.35 -23.82
N ASN A 292 22.13 -17.40 -24.16
CA ASN A 292 23.59 -17.37 -24.30
C ASN A 292 24.30 -16.74 -23.07
N GLY A 293 23.79 -16.97 -21.86
CA GLY A 293 24.36 -16.42 -20.62
C GLY A 293 24.07 -14.94 -20.36
N LYS A 294 23.29 -14.27 -21.22
CA LYS A 294 22.84 -12.88 -21.03
C LYS A 294 21.41 -12.88 -20.54
N TRP A 295 21.17 -12.18 -19.43
CA TRP A 295 19.85 -12.03 -18.85
C TRP A 295 19.09 -10.85 -19.46
N SER A 296 17.80 -11.04 -19.67
CA SER A 296 16.84 -10.02 -20.03
C SER A 296 15.60 -10.17 -19.16
N CYS A 297 14.96 -9.05 -18.88
CA CYS A 297 13.70 -8.99 -18.14
C CYS A 297 12.62 -8.48 -19.09
N GLU A 298 11.57 -9.28 -19.28
CA GLU A 298 10.36 -8.88 -19.99
C GLU A 298 9.30 -8.55 -18.94
N ARG A 299 8.84 -7.30 -18.90
CA ARG A 299 7.82 -6.84 -17.97
C ARG A 299 6.88 -5.84 -18.64
N PHE A 300 5.61 -5.89 -18.27
CA PHE A 300 4.66 -4.84 -18.64
C PHE A 300 4.89 -3.59 -17.78
N LEU A 301 5.27 -2.49 -18.43
CA LEU A 301 5.59 -1.24 -17.73
C LEU A 301 4.42 -0.27 -17.78
N CYS A 302 3.91 0.10 -16.60
CA CYS A 302 2.91 1.15 -16.47
C CYS A 302 3.55 2.53 -16.43
N TYR A 303 3.12 3.45 -17.30
CA TYR A 303 3.64 4.82 -17.33
C TYR A 303 2.67 5.78 -16.63
N LYS A 304 3.18 6.65 -15.75
CA LYS A 304 2.37 7.63 -15.01
C LYS A 304 1.40 8.42 -15.91
N GLY A 305 1.87 8.89 -17.07
CA GLY A 305 1.02 9.63 -18.02
C GLY A 305 -0.08 8.80 -18.68
N LYS A 306 0.09 7.47 -18.78
CA LYS A 306 -0.96 6.56 -19.25
C LYS A 306 -1.98 6.26 -18.15
N LEU A 307 -1.53 6.06 -16.91
CA LEU A 307 -2.41 5.89 -15.75
C LEU A 307 -3.32 7.11 -15.50
N GLN A 308 -2.86 8.32 -15.85
CA GLN A 308 -3.69 9.52 -15.87
C GLN A 308 -4.85 9.44 -16.87
N GLN A 309 -4.70 8.70 -17.98
CA GLN A 309 -5.80 8.47 -18.92
C GLN A 309 -6.87 7.56 -18.31
N THR A 310 -6.46 6.55 -17.54
CA THR A 310 -7.39 5.72 -16.74
C THR A 310 -8.11 6.57 -15.71
N GLY A 311 -7.39 7.42 -14.98
CA GLY A 311 -8.00 8.36 -14.03
C GLY A 311 -8.96 9.34 -14.67
N LEU A 312 -8.62 9.87 -15.85
CA LEU A 312 -9.51 10.74 -16.61
C LEU A 312 -10.79 10.01 -17.05
N LEU A 313 -10.68 8.75 -17.49
CA LEU A 313 -11.84 7.94 -17.85
C LEU A 313 -12.77 7.74 -16.65
N LEU A 314 -12.24 7.26 -15.52
CA LEU A 314 -13.03 7.01 -14.32
C LEU A 314 -13.68 8.29 -13.77
N LYS A 315 -12.93 9.41 -13.74
CA LYS A 315 -13.46 10.73 -13.37
C LYS A 315 -14.57 11.20 -14.30
N THR A 316 -14.48 10.87 -15.60
CA THR A 316 -15.52 11.21 -16.58
C THR A 316 -16.79 10.40 -16.36
N VAL A 317 -16.66 9.11 -16.03
CA VAL A 317 -17.80 8.26 -15.67
C VAL A 317 -18.51 8.82 -14.44
N ASP A 318 -17.77 9.13 -13.36
CA ASP A 318 -18.34 9.73 -12.14
C ASP A 318 -19.09 11.04 -12.44
N PHE A 319 -18.49 11.94 -13.22
CA PHE A 319 -19.10 13.20 -13.61
C PHE A 319 -20.39 13.03 -14.42
N LEU A 320 -20.38 12.16 -15.44
CA LEU A 320 -21.54 11.94 -16.30
C LEU A 320 -22.67 11.21 -15.57
N MET A 321 -22.34 10.26 -14.71
CA MET A 321 -23.29 9.59 -13.82
C MET A 321 -23.94 10.62 -12.89
N ARG A 322 -23.16 11.41 -12.14
CA ARG A 322 -23.70 12.46 -11.26
C ARG A 322 -24.67 13.39 -12.00
N ARG A 323 -24.29 13.84 -13.20
CA ARG A 323 -25.15 14.71 -14.02
C ARG A 323 -26.47 14.03 -14.41
N LYS A 324 -26.46 12.74 -14.78
CA LYS A 324 -27.66 12.01 -15.18
C LYS A 324 -28.55 11.64 -13.99
N TYR A 325 -27.96 11.41 -12.82
CA TYR A 325 -28.65 11.10 -11.56
C TYR A 325 -29.06 12.36 -10.78
N GLY A 326 -28.78 13.58 -11.28
CA GLY A 326 -29.12 14.82 -10.59
C GLY A 326 -28.30 15.08 -9.32
N PHE A 327 -27.13 14.45 -9.19
CA PHE A 327 -26.29 14.56 -8.00
C PHE A 327 -25.45 15.85 -8.04
N ASN A 328 -25.69 16.76 -7.10
CA ASN A 328 -24.97 18.03 -6.98
C ASN A 328 -23.46 17.79 -6.76
N SER A 329 -22.63 18.42 -7.59
CA SER A 329 -21.18 18.25 -7.54
C SER A 329 -20.40 19.39 -8.19
N ALA A 330 -19.30 19.80 -7.56
CA ALA A 330 -18.30 20.71 -8.12
C ALA A 330 -17.26 20.00 -9.04
N LEU A 331 -17.47 18.71 -9.36
CA LEU A 331 -16.51 17.92 -10.14
C LEU A 331 -16.38 18.48 -11.56
N LYS A 332 -15.15 18.84 -11.95
CA LYS A 332 -14.80 19.29 -13.30
C LYS A 332 -13.94 18.26 -14.02
N VAL A 333 -14.25 18.02 -15.29
CA VAL A 333 -13.54 17.07 -16.14
C VAL A 333 -12.94 17.79 -17.34
N GLU A 334 -11.70 17.44 -17.69
CA GLU A 334 -11.03 17.95 -18.88
C GLU A 334 -11.68 17.46 -20.18
N LYS A 335 -11.22 17.97 -21.32
CA LYS A 335 -11.74 17.56 -22.63
C LYS A 335 -11.34 16.12 -22.95
N ILE A 336 -12.31 15.22 -22.85
CA ILE A 336 -12.19 13.84 -23.33
C ILE A 336 -12.59 13.71 -24.81
N THR A 337 -12.12 12.67 -25.50
CA THR A 337 -12.48 12.40 -26.89
C THR A 337 -13.98 12.14 -27.04
N ARG A 338 -14.59 12.61 -28.14
CA ARG A 338 -16.03 12.45 -28.42
C ARG A 338 -16.49 10.99 -28.30
N LEU A 339 -15.68 10.05 -28.81
CA LEU A 339 -15.91 8.61 -28.72
C LEU A 339 -16.14 8.12 -27.27
N TYR A 340 -15.29 8.53 -26.33
CA TYR A 340 -15.38 8.07 -24.94
C TYR A 340 -16.64 8.62 -24.28
N ARG A 341 -16.96 9.89 -24.53
CA ARG A 341 -18.20 10.50 -24.04
C ARG A 341 -19.43 9.77 -24.59
N GLU A 342 -19.48 9.51 -25.90
CA GLU A 342 -20.60 8.80 -26.54
C GLU A 342 -20.80 7.39 -25.98
N ILE A 343 -19.72 6.65 -25.74
CA ILE A 343 -19.79 5.31 -25.15
C ILE A 343 -20.26 5.38 -23.70
N ILE A 344 -19.69 6.28 -22.88
CA ILE A 344 -20.10 6.44 -21.49
C ILE A 344 -21.57 6.85 -21.40
N ASP A 345 -22.00 7.88 -22.14
CA ASP A 345 -23.39 8.33 -22.11
C ASP A 345 -24.34 7.19 -22.49
N ARG A 346 -24.02 6.41 -23.53
CA ARG A 346 -24.83 5.26 -23.98
C ARG A 346 -24.94 4.17 -22.91
N GLU A 347 -23.85 3.79 -22.28
CA GLU A 347 -23.87 2.74 -21.24
C GLU A 347 -24.63 3.20 -19.98
N ILE A 348 -24.57 4.48 -19.63
CA ILE A 348 -25.38 5.04 -18.54
C ILE A 348 -26.88 5.01 -18.93
N ASP A 349 -27.23 5.38 -20.17
CA ASP A 349 -28.63 5.35 -20.61
C ASP A 349 -29.20 3.93 -20.62
N LYS A 350 -28.41 2.95 -21.04
CA LYS A 350 -28.79 1.53 -20.96
C LYS A 350 -29.06 1.09 -19.53
N LEU A 351 -28.18 1.44 -18.59
CA LEU A 351 -28.38 1.09 -17.17
C LEU A 351 -29.67 1.69 -16.64
N ARG A 352 -29.94 2.97 -16.94
CA ARG A 352 -31.18 3.63 -16.50
C ARG A 352 -32.43 3.03 -17.11
N GLU A 353 -32.37 2.58 -18.35
CA GLU A 353 -33.51 1.89 -18.97
C GLU A 353 -33.72 0.51 -18.34
N GLU A 354 -32.65 -0.23 -18.02
CA GLU A 354 -32.74 -1.48 -17.26
C GLU A 354 -33.36 -1.26 -15.86
N GLU A 355 -32.96 -0.20 -15.15
CA GLU A 355 -33.56 0.18 -13.86
C GLU A 355 -35.06 0.47 -14.00
N ARG A 356 -35.47 1.22 -15.03
CA ARG A 356 -36.89 1.50 -15.30
C ARG A 356 -37.68 0.26 -15.65
N GLU A 357 -37.14 -0.61 -16.49
CA GLU A 357 -37.79 -1.86 -16.90
C GLU A 357 -37.90 -2.85 -15.74
N ASN A 358 -36.89 -2.94 -14.87
CA ASN A 358 -36.96 -3.75 -13.66
C ASN A 358 -37.99 -3.20 -12.68
N ALA A 359 -38.05 -1.88 -12.47
CA ALA A 359 -39.09 -1.24 -11.66
C ALA A 359 -40.50 -1.50 -12.23
N ARG A 360 -40.67 -1.49 -13.56
CA ARG A 360 -41.95 -1.86 -14.21
C ARG A 360 -42.32 -3.32 -13.97
N ARG A 361 -41.35 -4.24 -14.02
CA ARG A 361 -41.57 -5.68 -13.80
C ARG A 361 -41.90 -6.02 -12.35
N GLU A 362 -41.31 -5.32 -11.39
CA GLU A 362 -41.65 -5.46 -9.97
C GLU A 362 -43.08 -4.98 -9.68
N VAL A 363 -43.58 -3.99 -10.41
CA VAL A 363 -44.93 -3.40 -10.22
C VAL A 363 -45.99 -4.05 -11.11
N VAL A 364 -45.98 -5.37 -11.26
CA VAL A 364 -47.09 -6.11 -11.91
C VAL A 364 -48.11 -6.49 -10.83
N ILE A 365 -49.13 -5.64 -10.66
CA ILE A 365 -50.24 -5.87 -9.74
C ILE A 365 -51.31 -6.73 -10.44
N ASP A 366 -51.60 -7.90 -9.89
CA ASP A 366 -52.67 -8.78 -10.39
C ASP A 366 -54.05 -8.23 -10.00
N VAL A 367 -54.63 -7.45 -10.93
CA VAL A 367 -55.91 -6.77 -10.77
C VAL A 367 -57.07 -7.75 -10.54
N SER A 368 -56.94 -9.01 -10.96
CA SER A 368 -57.98 -10.03 -10.76
C SER A 368 -58.19 -10.40 -9.29
N ARG A 369 -57.20 -10.14 -8.43
CA ARG A 369 -57.28 -10.40 -6.99
C ARG A 369 -57.82 -9.21 -6.20
N LEU A 370 -57.95 -8.04 -6.80
CA LEU A 370 -58.46 -6.84 -6.12
C LEU A 370 -59.93 -6.97 -5.71
N GLU A 371 -60.76 -7.68 -6.50
CA GLU A 371 -62.16 -7.95 -6.13
C GLU A 371 -62.25 -8.87 -4.93
N ALA A 372 -61.50 -9.98 -4.93
CA ALA A 372 -61.45 -10.89 -3.78
C ALA A 372 -60.91 -10.21 -2.50
N ILE A 373 -59.93 -9.31 -2.63
CA ILE A 373 -59.43 -8.49 -1.50
C ILE A 373 -60.51 -7.53 -1.00
N ARG A 374 -61.30 -6.91 -1.89
CA ARG A 374 -62.42 -6.03 -1.51
C ARG A 374 -63.54 -6.78 -0.82
N GLU A 375 -63.91 -7.96 -1.32
CA GLU A 375 -64.92 -8.81 -0.70
C GLU A 375 -64.48 -9.29 0.69
N ALA A 376 -63.23 -9.74 0.83
CA ALA A 376 -62.69 -10.16 2.13
C ALA A 376 -62.60 -8.99 3.13
N ALA A 377 -62.27 -7.78 2.67
CA ALA A 377 -62.24 -6.59 3.51
C ALA A 377 -63.64 -6.15 3.97
N LEU A 378 -64.64 -6.22 3.08
CA LEU A 378 -66.06 -5.98 3.41
C LEU A 378 -66.57 -6.99 4.46
N GLU A 379 -66.28 -8.27 4.27
CA GLU A 379 -66.69 -9.31 5.21
C GLU A 379 -66.01 -9.14 6.59
N THR A 380 -64.75 -8.70 6.58
CA THR A 380 -64.00 -8.38 7.81
C THR A 380 -64.59 -7.14 8.50
N GLN A 381 -64.94 -6.10 7.73
CA GLN A 381 -65.62 -4.91 8.23
C GLN A 381 -66.96 -5.27 8.89
N GLU A 382 -67.81 -6.05 8.21
CA GLU A 382 -69.11 -6.48 8.75
C GLU A 382 -68.98 -7.29 10.06
N LYS A 383 -67.93 -8.12 10.18
CA LYS A 383 -67.64 -8.88 11.41
C LYS A 383 -67.07 -8.02 12.55
N LEU A 384 -66.52 -6.85 12.23
CA LEU A 384 -66.00 -5.87 13.20
C LEU A 384 -67.05 -4.82 13.58
N ILE A 385 -68.24 -4.80 12.95
CA ILE A 385 -69.38 -4.00 13.41
C ILE A 385 -69.92 -4.64 14.69
N VAL A 386 -69.40 -4.21 15.82
CA VAL A 386 -70.01 -4.40 17.15
C VAL A 386 -71.02 -3.27 17.34
N GLU A 387 -72.27 -3.61 17.68
CA GLU A 387 -73.24 -2.63 18.17
C GLU A 387 -72.77 -2.12 19.53
N GLU A 388 -71.95 -1.07 19.55
CA GLU A 388 -71.67 -0.31 20.78
C GLU A 388 -72.85 0.64 21.05
N PRO A 389 -73.37 0.69 22.30
CA PRO A 389 -74.43 1.62 22.68
C PRO A 389 -73.91 3.06 22.67
N GLU A 390 -74.82 4.02 22.46
CA GLU A 390 -74.56 5.46 22.53
C GLU A 390 -73.74 5.84 23.78
N GLU A 391 -72.44 6.03 23.61
CA GLU A 391 -71.60 6.79 24.53
C GLU A 391 -71.21 8.13 23.89
N ALA A 392 -71.23 9.15 24.73
CA ALA A 392 -71.21 10.55 24.38
C ALA A 392 -70.02 10.95 23.50
N VAL A 393 -70.32 11.81 22.52
CA VAL A 393 -69.35 12.62 21.76
C VAL A 393 -68.25 13.16 22.69
N PRO A 394 -66.97 12.78 22.48
CA PRO A 394 -65.87 13.42 23.15
C PRO A 394 -65.67 14.85 22.63
N PRO A 395 -65.11 15.77 23.42
CA PRO A 395 -64.82 17.14 23.00
C PRO A 395 -63.74 17.15 21.89
N PRO A 396 -63.60 18.26 21.13
CA PRO A 396 -62.69 18.35 20.00
C PRO A 396 -61.26 17.96 20.37
N GLU A 397 -60.64 17.16 19.51
CA GLU A 397 -59.25 16.70 19.63
C GLU A 397 -58.30 17.85 19.97
N ALA A 398 -57.53 17.63 21.04
CA ALA A 398 -56.41 18.44 21.43
C ALA A 398 -55.31 18.42 20.33
N PRO A 399 -54.51 19.49 20.19
CA PRO A 399 -53.45 19.57 19.18
C PRO A 399 -52.41 18.44 19.37
N PRO A 400 -51.72 18.03 18.29
CA PRO A 400 -50.84 16.87 18.30
C PRO A 400 -49.80 16.99 19.42
N GLU A 401 -49.78 15.99 20.30
CA GLU A 401 -48.70 15.82 21.26
C GLU A 401 -47.38 15.60 20.50
N ASN A 402 -46.32 16.29 20.93
CA ASN A 402 -44.97 16.16 20.39
C ASN A 402 -44.48 14.70 20.38
N SER A 403 -44.60 14.02 19.25
CA SER A 403 -44.02 12.68 19.04
C SER A 403 -42.48 12.65 19.13
N PHE A 404 -41.83 13.83 19.16
CA PHE A 404 -40.38 13.99 19.06
C PHE A 404 -39.70 14.40 20.39
N GLY A 405 -40.44 14.40 21.52
CA GLY A 405 -39.85 14.72 22.83
C GLY A 405 -39.32 16.16 22.97
N LEU A 406 -39.78 17.07 22.11
CA LEU A 406 -39.49 18.49 22.21
C LEU A 406 -40.16 19.06 23.47
N ASN A 407 -39.40 19.82 24.26
CA ASN A 407 -39.95 20.50 25.42
C ASN A 407 -40.71 21.77 24.99
N GLU A 408 -41.52 22.31 25.90
CA GLU A 408 -42.37 23.49 25.61
C GLU A 408 -41.57 24.70 25.09
N LEU A 409 -40.33 24.86 25.55
CA LEU A 409 -39.47 25.96 25.18
C LEU A 409 -38.90 25.78 23.76
N GLU A 410 -38.48 24.58 23.41
CA GLU A 410 -38.02 24.19 22.06
C GLU A 410 -39.13 24.34 21.03
N CYS A 411 -40.36 23.96 21.36
CA CYS A 411 -41.52 24.17 20.48
C CYS A 411 -41.84 25.63 20.28
N ARG A 412 -41.86 26.44 21.35
CA ARG A 412 -42.10 27.88 21.21
C ARG A 412 -40.98 28.57 20.42
N PHE A 413 -39.74 28.10 20.57
CA PHE A 413 -38.60 28.58 19.79
C PHE A 413 -38.72 28.23 18.31
N LEU A 414 -39.07 26.99 17.95
CA LEU A 414 -39.34 26.59 16.57
C LEU A 414 -40.52 27.35 15.96
N ARG A 415 -41.63 27.53 16.69
CA ARG A 415 -42.79 28.31 16.22
C ARG A 415 -42.39 29.75 15.89
N CYS A 416 -41.59 30.37 16.75
CA CYS A 416 -41.05 31.71 16.53
C CYS A 416 -40.18 31.80 15.25
N LEU A 417 -39.32 30.81 15.03
CA LEU A 417 -38.49 30.72 13.82
C LEU A 417 -39.32 30.51 12.54
N LEU A 418 -40.32 29.63 12.58
CA LEU A 418 -41.19 29.31 11.43
C LEU A 418 -42.12 30.46 11.04
N ASN A 419 -42.47 31.32 11.99
CA ASN A 419 -43.29 32.52 11.77
C ASN A 419 -42.48 33.78 11.44
N GLY A 420 -41.14 33.70 11.46
CA GLY A 420 -40.25 34.83 11.20
C GLY A 420 -40.26 35.90 12.31
N GLU A 421 -40.60 35.51 13.54
CA GLU A 421 -40.65 36.40 14.71
C GLU A 421 -39.28 36.50 15.40
N SER A 422 -39.03 37.58 16.15
CA SER A 422 -37.77 37.73 16.89
C SER A 422 -37.77 36.91 18.17
N CYS A 423 -36.99 35.83 18.21
CA CYS A 423 -36.95 34.93 19.37
C CYS A 423 -36.10 35.45 20.54
N GLY A 424 -35.58 36.69 20.46
CA GLY A 424 -34.69 37.28 21.46
C GLY A 424 -35.34 37.53 22.82
N GLU A 425 -36.63 37.84 22.88
CA GLU A 425 -37.36 38.03 24.15
C GLU A 425 -37.68 36.71 24.85
N LEU A 426 -37.94 35.66 24.06
CA LEU A 426 -38.18 34.30 24.55
C LEU A 426 -36.90 33.70 25.16
N LEU A 427 -35.75 33.89 24.51
CA LEU A 427 -34.45 33.45 25.03
C LEU A 427 -34.06 34.18 26.32
N LYS A 428 -34.34 35.49 26.42
CA LYS A 428 -34.05 36.29 27.62
C LYS A 428 -34.92 35.93 28.81
N SER A 429 -36.21 35.68 28.59
CA SER A 429 -37.15 35.30 29.66
C SER A 429 -36.90 33.88 30.19
N ALA A 430 -36.37 32.99 29.35
CA ALA A 430 -36.02 31.62 29.73
C ALA A 430 -34.57 31.43 30.21
N GLY A 431 -33.69 32.42 30.05
CA GLY A 431 -32.27 32.31 30.39
C GLY A 431 -31.50 31.29 29.53
N ALA A 432 -31.96 31.02 28.30
CA ALA A 432 -31.38 30.00 27.41
C ALA A 432 -30.57 30.63 26.27
N MET A 433 -29.50 29.94 25.84
CA MET A 433 -28.70 30.35 24.67
C MET A 433 -29.26 29.70 23.40
N ALA A 434 -29.32 30.49 22.31
CA ALA A 434 -29.85 30.04 21.02
C ALA A 434 -29.11 28.79 20.49
N SER A 435 -27.78 28.76 20.60
CA SER A 435 -26.94 27.63 20.17
C SER A 435 -27.33 26.32 20.85
N VAL A 436 -27.54 26.34 22.17
CA VAL A 436 -27.87 25.14 22.96
C VAL A 436 -29.25 24.60 22.60
N LEU A 437 -30.20 25.48 22.28
CA LEU A 437 -31.53 25.06 21.86
C LEU A 437 -31.55 24.50 20.46
N VAL A 438 -30.81 25.10 19.53
CA VAL A 438 -30.66 24.57 18.17
C VAL A 438 -30.03 23.19 18.21
N ASP A 439 -28.97 22.99 18.99
CA ASP A 439 -28.31 21.69 19.13
C ASP A 439 -29.26 20.64 19.73
N SER A 440 -29.99 20.98 20.80
CA SER A 440 -30.97 20.08 21.43
C SER A 440 -32.12 19.71 20.48
N ILE A 441 -32.62 20.67 19.70
CA ILE A 441 -33.68 20.44 18.70
C ILE A 441 -33.17 19.53 17.58
N ASN A 442 -31.99 19.83 17.04
CA ASN A 442 -31.41 19.04 15.97
C ASN A 442 -31.10 17.61 16.43
N GLU A 443 -30.62 17.41 17.65
CA GLU A 443 -30.39 16.08 18.23
C GLU A 443 -31.68 15.25 18.30
N LYS A 444 -32.78 15.86 18.77
CA LYS A 444 -34.09 15.18 18.88
C LYS A 444 -34.77 14.91 17.54
N LEU A 445 -34.50 15.74 16.55
CA LEU A 445 -35.07 15.62 15.21
C LEU A 445 -34.17 14.82 14.25
N PHE A 446 -32.94 14.50 14.64
CA PHE A 446 -31.96 13.83 13.78
C PHE A 446 -32.43 12.46 13.29
N ASP A 447 -33.06 11.66 14.16
CA ASP A 447 -33.57 10.33 13.79
C ASP A 447 -34.68 10.38 12.72
N HIS A 448 -35.37 11.52 12.60
CA HIS A 448 -36.44 11.71 11.63
C HIS A 448 -35.95 12.29 10.30
N PHE A 449 -35.16 13.36 10.35
CA PHE A 449 -34.72 14.07 9.15
C PHE A 449 -33.38 13.55 8.60
N GLY A 450 -32.58 12.86 9.43
CA GLY A 450 -31.25 12.38 9.06
C GLY A 450 -30.22 13.49 8.79
N ASP A 451 -30.57 14.74 9.09
CA ASP A 451 -29.75 15.95 8.90
C ASP A 451 -30.17 17.05 9.89
N THR A 452 -29.42 18.16 9.87
CA THR A 452 -29.67 19.36 10.68
C THR A 452 -30.96 20.04 10.21
N ALA A 453 -31.99 20.12 11.06
CA ALA A 453 -33.28 20.73 10.69
C ALA A 453 -33.26 22.27 10.80
N VAL A 454 -32.50 22.80 11.77
CA VAL A 454 -32.31 24.25 11.99
C VAL A 454 -30.82 24.59 11.89
N ALA A 455 -30.46 25.41 10.91
CA ALA A 455 -29.10 25.90 10.74
C ALA A 455 -28.81 27.04 11.73
N TYR A 456 -27.58 27.09 12.26
CA TYR A 456 -27.11 28.17 13.12
C TYR A 456 -25.68 28.53 12.76
N ASP A 457 -25.47 29.76 12.31
CA ASP A 457 -24.18 30.29 11.85
C ASP A 457 -23.42 31.08 12.94
N GLY A 458 -23.99 31.17 14.14
CA GLY A 458 -23.44 31.92 15.28
C GLY A 458 -24.15 33.26 15.54
N GLU A 459 -24.91 33.78 14.58
CA GLU A 459 -25.66 35.04 14.72
C GLU A 459 -27.16 34.80 14.72
N THR A 460 -27.69 33.98 13.79
CA THR A 460 -29.14 33.76 13.64
C THR A 460 -29.50 32.30 13.37
N PRO A 461 -30.46 31.70 14.10
CA PRO A 461 -31.02 30.40 13.75
C PRO A 461 -32.02 30.52 12.61
N GLU A 462 -31.91 29.65 11.60
CA GLU A 462 -32.83 29.61 10.46
C GLU A 462 -33.25 28.16 10.14
N PRO A 463 -34.55 27.85 10.01
CA PRO A 463 -35.00 26.53 9.58
C PRO A 463 -34.64 26.30 8.11
N LEU A 464 -34.16 25.11 7.77
CA LEU A 464 -33.86 24.78 6.37
C LEU A 464 -35.13 24.69 5.54
N GLU A 465 -35.12 25.31 4.35
CA GLU A 465 -36.27 25.43 3.45
C GLU A 465 -36.95 24.09 3.16
N ASP A 466 -36.15 23.02 3.01
CA ASP A 466 -36.62 21.67 2.71
C ASP A 466 -37.48 21.04 3.83
N TYR A 467 -37.36 21.53 5.08
CA TYR A 467 -38.01 20.95 6.26
C TYR A 467 -39.07 21.87 6.88
N VAL A 468 -39.30 23.08 6.35
CA VAL A 468 -40.21 24.08 6.94
C VAL A 468 -41.65 23.56 7.06
N ASP A 469 -42.18 22.88 6.05
CA ASP A 469 -43.57 22.40 6.05
C ASP A 469 -43.78 21.22 7.01
N GLU A 470 -42.77 20.36 7.15
CA GLU A 470 -42.79 19.25 8.13
C GLU A 470 -42.62 19.76 9.56
N LEU A 471 -41.71 20.71 9.79
CA LEU A 471 -41.53 21.37 11.10
C LEU A 471 -42.82 22.08 11.56
N LYS A 472 -43.58 22.70 10.65
CA LYS A 472 -44.92 23.26 10.96
C LYS A 472 -45.93 22.19 11.38
N GLY A 473 -45.84 20.99 10.79
CA GLY A 473 -46.66 19.84 11.18
C GLY A 473 -46.33 19.33 12.58
N ILE A 474 -45.05 19.38 12.98
CA ILE A 474 -44.55 18.91 14.27
C ILE A 474 -44.95 19.84 15.43
N VAL A 475 -44.87 21.16 15.23
CA VAL A 475 -44.98 22.13 16.33
C VAL A 475 -46.41 22.67 16.51
N GLY A 476 -47.33 22.29 15.62
CA GLY A 476 -48.70 22.78 15.55
C GLY A 476 -48.77 24.26 15.12
N LYS A 477 -49.89 24.65 14.47
CA LYS A 477 -50.13 26.05 14.08
C LYS A 477 -50.19 27.00 15.28
#